data_AF-A0A9R1RQT4-F1
#
_entry.id   AF-A0A9R1RQT4-F1
#
_cell.length_a   1.000
_cell.length_b   1.000
_cell.length_c   1.000
_cell.angle_alpha   90.00
_cell.angle_beta   90.00
_cell.angle_gamma   90.00
#
_symmetry.space_group_name_H-M   'P 1'
#
loop_
_entity.id
_entity.type
_entity.pdbx_description
1 polymer ?
#
loop_
_entity_poly.entity_id
_entity_poly.type
_entity_poly.pdbx_seq_one_letter_code
_entity_poly.pdbx_strand_id
1 'polypeptide(L)'
;MFNTFYCLQWKKQEKEWGELQAMAESLCYKLITVDGNTAIWKKPNQASCLPNQNEFGLDLCSTDDDPDEAWYFKLKKCISKVSLSKEIAVGSIDKWPNRLSKPSARASFMDNGVNLFEADTQKWVKRVSYYKRSLGVKLGTALIRNVMDMNAFFGGLAAAVASDPVWVMNVVPAKKPLTLGVIYDRGLIGVYHDWCEPFSTYPRTYDLIHADGINSLISDPKSGKTRCDLFDVILEMDRILRPEGTAVIRDSPDVINKAVQVAQSIRWTTQVHDSEPESGSAEKILIATKTFWKLPLTSG
;
A
#
# COMPACT_ATOMS: atom_id res chain seq x y z
N MET A 1 -9.37 4.37 -19.87
CA MET A 1 -9.36 4.93 -18.50
C MET A 1 -9.75 6.40 -18.61
N PHE A 2 -10.71 6.85 -17.81
CA PHE A 2 -11.13 8.25 -17.75
C PHE A 2 -10.33 8.96 -16.64
N ASN A 3 -9.96 10.22 -16.87
CA ASN A 3 -9.49 11.09 -15.80
C ASN A 3 -10.59 12.11 -15.50
N THR A 4 -10.91 12.24 -14.21
CA THR A 4 -11.81 13.26 -13.71
C THR A 4 -10.97 14.36 -13.09
N PHE A 5 -11.15 15.60 -13.52
CA PHE A 5 -10.63 16.75 -12.78
C PHE A 5 -11.79 17.55 -12.22
N TYR A 6 -11.67 17.89 -10.93
CA TYR A 6 -12.53 18.90 -10.32
C TYR A 6 -12.07 20.26 -10.84
N CYS A 7 -12.83 20.82 -11.76
CA CYS A 7 -12.62 22.15 -12.30
C CYS A 7 -13.67 23.06 -11.71
N LEU A 8 -13.34 23.71 -10.58
CA LEU A 8 -14.17 24.77 -10.05
C LEU A 8 -14.35 25.84 -11.14
N GLN A 9 -15.58 26.02 -11.62
CA GLN A 9 -15.95 27.09 -12.55
C GLN A 9 -15.96 28.42 -11.76
N TRP A 10 -14.79 28.84 -11.27
CA TRP A 10 -14.66 30.10 -10.55
C TRP A 10 -14.70 31.26 -11.54
N LYS A 11 -15.57 32.23 -11.27
CA LYS A 11 -15.49 33.55 -11.91
C LYS A 11 -14.04 34.05 -11.79
N LYS A 12 -13.43 34.44 -12.91
CA LYS A 12 -12.02 34.89 -13.07
C LYS A 12 -10.93 33.81 -13.26
N GLN A 13 -11.27 32.54 -13.54
CA GLN A 13 -10.26 31.50 -13.87
C GLN A 13 -10.34 30.98 -15.33
N GLU A 14 -10.86 31.79 -16.24
CA GLU A 14 -11.01 31.42 -17.66
C GLU A 14 -9.65 31.14 -18.33
N LYS A 15 -8.60 31.84 -17.88
CA LYS A 15 -7.24 31.67 -18.40
C LYS A 15 -6.67 30.30 -18.01
N GLU A 16 -6.76 29.93 -16.72
CA GLU A 16 -6.27 28.66 -16.21
C GLU A 16 -7.04 27.48 -16.81
N TRP A 17 -8.35 27.65 -17.03
CA TRP A 17 -9.16 26.66 -17.75
C TRP A 17 -8.68 26.47 -19.19
N GLY A 18 -8.41 27.57 -19.91
CA GLY A 18 -7.86 27.53 -21.26
C GLY A 18 -6.49 26.84 -21.31
N GLU A 19 -5.59 27.15 -20.36
CA GLU A 19 -4.28 26.52 -20.24
C GLU A 19 -4.39 25.01 -19.93
N LEU A 20 -5.30 24.61 -19.04
CA LEU A 20 -5.56 23.21 -18.71
C LEU A 20 -6.09 22.44 -19.92
N GLN A 21 -7.05 23.02 -20.65
CA GLN A 21 -7.62 22.40 -21.84
C GLN A 21 -6.55 22.23 -22.92
N ALA A 22 -5.74 23.26 -23.19
CA ALA A 22 -4.68 23.19 -24.17
C ALA A 22 -3.59 22.17 -23.78
N MET A 23 -3.24 22.08 -22.49
CA MET A 23 -2.35 21.03 -21.98
C MET A 23 -2.97 19.63 -22.18
N ALA A 24 -4.24 19.43 -21.82
CA ALA A 24 -4.92 18.14 -21.99
C ALA A 24 -4.97 17.73 -23.47
N GLU A 25 -5.27 18.66 -24.37
CA GLU A 25 -5.25 18.45 -25.83
C GLU A 25 -3.85 18.09 -26.33
N SER A 26 -2.78 18.71 -25.81
CA SER A 26 -1.39 18.34 -26.14
C SER A 26 -1.00 16.92 -25.73
N LEU A 27 -1.71 16.34 -24.74
CA LEU A 27 -1.60 14.94 -24.32
C LEU A 27 -2.60 14.02 -25.06
N CYS A 28 -3.32 14.55 -26.06
CA CYS A 28 -4.41 13.92 -26.80
C CYS A 28 -5.58 13.45 -25.93
N TYR A 29 -5.81 14.13 -24.81
CA TYR A 29 -6.97 13.85 -23.97
C TYR A 29 -8.18 14.46 -24.64
N LYS A 30 -9.20 13.64 -24.90
CA LYS A 30 -10.46 14.11 -25.48
C LYS A 30 -11.41 14.52 -24.36
N LEU A 31 -11.80 15.79 -24.31
CA LEU A 31 -12.88 16.24 -23.42
C LEU A 31 -14.18 15.51 -23.79
N ILE A 32 -14.79 14.85 -22.81
CA ILE A 32 -16.02 14.07 -22.99
C ILE A 32 -17.24 14.87 -22.53
N THR A 33 -17.16 15.46 -21.34
CA THR A 33 -18.24 16.27 -20.78
C THR A 33 -17.70 17.24 -19.75
N VAL A 34 -18.42 18.34 -19.58
CA VAL A 34 -18.27 19.28 -18.47
C VAL A 34 -19.64 19.37 -17.81
N ASP A 35 -19.69 19.03 -16.52
CA ASP A 35 -20.90 19.11 -15.70
C ASP A 35 -20.60 19.94 -14.45
N GLY A 36 -21.14 21.16 -14.42
CA GLY A 36 -20.85 22.17 -13.41
C GLY A 36 -19.34 22.37 -13.25
N ASN A 37 -18.84 21.95 -12.08
CA ASN A 37 -17.44 22.07 -11.71
C ASN A 37 -16.60 20.80 -11.97
N THR A 38 -17.06 19.91 -12.83
CA THR A 38 -16.37 18.65 -13.12
C THR A 38 -16.21 18.49 -14.61
N ALA A 39 -14.99 18.24 -15.05
CA ALA A 39 -14.71 17.90 -16.42
C ALA A 39 -14.11 16.49 -16.50
N ILE A 40 -14.54 15.75 -17.52
CA ILE A 40 -14.13 14.36 -17.74
C ILE A 40 -13.41 14.29 -19.07
N TRP A 41 -12.17 13.81 -19.04
CA TRP A 41 -11.38 13.57 -20.23
C TRP A 41 -11.11 12.09 -20.43
N LYS A 42 -11.09 11.68 -21.70
CA LYS A 42 -10.70 10.34 -22.12
C LYS A 42 -9.25 10.37 -22.59
N LYS A 43 -8.41 9.55 -21.94
CA LYS A 43 -7.03 9.32 -22.37
C LYS A 43 -6.98 8.60 -23.73
N PRO A 44 -5.95 8.85 -24.55
CA PRO A 44 -5.75 8.08 -25.77
C PRO A 44 -5.49 6.60 -25.47
N ASN A 45 -5.89 5.74 -26.39
CA ASN A 45 -5.71 4.28 -26.27
C ASN A 45 -4.38 3.79 -26.87
N GLN A 46 -3.59 4.68 -27.48
CA GLN A 46 -2.31 4.40 -28.13
C GLN A 46 -1.25 5.38 -27.63
N ALA A 47 -0.01 4.92 -27.45
CA ALA A 47 1.11 5.77 -27.00
C ALA A 47 1.71 6.65 -28.11
N SER A 48 1.07 6.72 -29.28
CA SER A 48 1.48 7.59 -30.38
C SER A 48 1.29 9.07 -30.06
N CYS A 49 0.49 9.40 -29.04
CA CYS A 49 0.41 10.76 -28.53
C CYS A 49 1.52 11.03 -27.53
N LEU A 50 2.70 11.32 -28.05
CA LEU A 50 3.72 12.06 -27.31
C LEU A 50 3.54 13.54 -27.69
N PRO A 51 3.74 14.50 -26.76
CA PRO A 51 3.65 15.90 -27.11
C PRO A 51 4.58 16.16 -28.28
N ASN A 52 4.05 16.74 -29.36
CA ASN A 52 4.90 17.29 -30.39
C ASN A 52 5.82 18.30 -29.72
N GLN A 53 7.12 18.15 -29.97
CA GLN A 53 8.17 18.99 -29.42
C GLN A 53 7.78 20.48 -29.57
N ASN A 54 7.74 21.19 -28.43
CA ASN A 54 7.95 22.64 -28.31
C ASN A 54 6.77 23.65 -28.29
N GLU A 55 5.54 23.29 -27.89
CA GLU A 55 4.56 24.34 -27.46
C GLU A 55 4.49 24.55 -25.94
N PHE A 56 4.50 23.49 -25.12
CA PHE A 56 4.43 23.58 -23.64
C PHE A 56 5.78 23.37 -22.93
N GLY A 57 6.84 23.04 -23.69
CA GLY A 57 8.17 22.72 -23.16
C GLY A 57 8.16 21.54 -22.19
N LEU A 58 7.43 20.47 -22.55
CA LEU A 58 7.40 19.19 -21.84
C LEU A 58 8.24 18.17 -22.63
N ASP A 59 9.35 17.76 -22.06
CA ASP A 59 10.21 16.75 -22.65
C ASP A 59 9.77 15.34 -22.22
N LEU A 60 10.33 14.30 -22.85
CA LEU A 60 10.20 12.95 -22.34
C LEU A 60 11.12 12.75 -21.14
N CYS A 61 10.65 12.07 -20.10
CA CYS A 61 11.51 11.74 -18.96
C CYS A 61 12.65 10.81 -19.39
N SER A 62 13.74 10.82 -18.63
CA SER A 62 14.85 9.89 -18.89
C SER A 62 14.35 8.45 -18.83
N THR A 63 14.97 7.56 -19.60
CA THR A 63 14.71 6.11 -19.46
C THR A 63 15.19 5.56 -18.12
N ASP A 64 16.05 6.31 -17.43
CA ASP A 64 16.53 5.98 -16.09
C ASP A 64 15.53 6.39 -14.99
N ASP A 65 14.53 7.22 -15.33
CA ASP A 65 13.48 7.62 -14.39
C ASP A 65 12.39 6.54 -14.33
N ASP A 66 12.26 5.88 -13.19
CA ASP A 66 11.20 4.90 -12.97
C ASP A 66 9.85 5.61 -12.78
N PRO A 67 8.85 5.38 -13.66
CA PRO A 67 7.54 6.03 -13.56
C PRO A 67 6.71 5.60 -12.35
N ASP A 68 7.07 4.49 -11.68
CA ASP A 68 6.38 4.01 -10.50
C ASP A 68 6.94 4.62 -9.19
N GLU A 69 8.00 5.45 -9.26
CA GLU A 69 8.50 6.22 -8.12
C GLU A 69 7.49 7.30 -7.69
N ALA A 70 6.78 7.03 -6.60
CA ALA A 70 5.70 7.90 -6.13
C ALA A 70 6.05 8.74 -4.88
N TRP A 71 7.15 8.45 -4.17
CA TRP A 71 7.41 9.00 -2.84
C TRP A 71 8.82 9.60 -2.70
N TYR A 72 8.91 10.83 -2.16
CA TYR A 72 10.14 11.65 -2.14
C TYR A 72 10.82 11.87 -3.51
N PHE A 73 10.08 11.66 -4.60
CA PHE A 73 10.56 11.96 -5.95
C PHE A 73 10.34 13.44 -6.26
N LYS A 74 11.40 14.12 -6.71
CA LYS A 74 11.27 15.51 -7.16
C LYS A 74 10.59 15.54 -8.52
N LEU A 75 9.39 16.10 -8.58
CA LEU A 75 8.65 16.26 -9.84
C LEU A 75 9.52 16.95 -10.90
N LYS A 76 9.52 16.36 -12.09
CA LYS A 76 10.25 16.85 -13.27
C LYS A 76 9.24 17.36 -14.29
N LYS A 77 9.65 18.35 -15.08
CA LYS A 77 8.83 18.90 -16.19
C LYS A 77 8.94 17.98 -17.42
N CYS A 78 8.56 16.73 -17.28
CA CYS A 78 8.66 15.72 -18.33
C CYS A 78 7.52 14.71 -18.27
N ILE A 79 7.33 13.95 -19.35
CA ILE A 79 6.32 12.89 -19.46
C ILE A 79 7.02 11.54 -19.62
N SER A 80 6.72 10.61 -18.72
CA SER A 80 7.20 9.24 -18.81
C SER A 80 6.54 8.53 -20.00
N LYS A 81 7.34 7.76 -20.74
CA LYS A 81 6.81 6.94 -21.83
C LYS A 81 5.92 5.85 -21.24
N VAL A 82 4.71 5.69 -21.79
CA VAL A 82 3.85 4.56 -21.45
C VAL A 82 4.47 3.31 -22.04
N SER A 83 4.90 2.37 -21.20
CA SER A 83 5.40 1.07 -21.66
C SER A 83 4.24 0.27 -22.26
N LEU A 84 4.15 0.26 -23.59
CA LEU A 84 3.17 -0.52 -24.34
C LEU A 84 3.53 -2.02 -24.41
N SER A 85 4.23 -2.56 -23.41
CA SER A 85 4.46 -4.00 -23.39
C SER A 85 3.10 -4.70 -23.39
N LYS A 86 2.83 -5.47 -24.45
CA LYS A 86 1.57 -6.22 -24.60
C LYS A 86 1.32 -7.10 -23.39
N GLU A 87 2.37 -7.55 -22.70
CA GLU A 87 2.30 -8.43 -21.54
C GLU A 87 1.81 -7.73 -20.25
N ILE A 88 1.87 -6.41 -20.18
CA ILE A 88 1.42 -5.60 -19.02
C ILE A 88 0.06 -4.95 -19.26
N ALA A 89 -0.46 -5.04 -20.49
CA ALA A 89 -1.79 -4.57 -20.79
C ALA A 89 -2.83 -5.32 -19.95
N VAL A 90 -3.85 -4.60 -19.47
CA VAL A 90 -4.94 -5.15 -18.62
C VAL A 90 -5.63 -6.36 -19.25
N GLY A 91 -5.62 -6.49 -20.59
CA GLY A 91 -6.18 -7.64 -21.30
C GLY A 91 -5.32 -8.91 -21.31
N SER A 92 -4.03 -8.81 -20.95
CA SER A 92 -3.07 -9.90 -20.95
C SER A 92 -2.85 -10.53 -19.58
N ILE A 93 -3.35 -9.87 -18.53
CA ILE A 93 -3.31 -10.37 -17.15
C ILE A 93 -4.38 -11.48 -17.01
N ASP A 94 -4.05 -12.55 -16.27
CA ASP A 94 -5.00 -13.59 -15.93
C ASP A 94 -6.28 -13.03 -15.31
N LYS A 95 -7.41 -13.72 -15.53
CA LYS A 95 -8.69 -13.33 -14.91
C LYS A 95 -8.70 -13.67 -13.42
N TRP A 96 -9.49 -12.93 -12.65
CA TRP A 96 -9.82 -13.31 -11.28
C TRP A 96 -10.54 -14.66 -11.25
N PRO A 97 -10.24 -15.57 -10.28
CA PRO A 97 -9.29 -15.42 -9.17
C PRO A 97 -7.85 -15.85 -9.50
N ASN A 98 -7.57 -16.39 -10.69
CA ASN A 98 -6.26 -16.97 -11.03
C ASN A 98 -5.08 -16.00 -10.92
N ARG A 99 -5.30 -14.70 -11.22
CA ARG A 99 -4.27 -13.65 -11.06
C ARG A 99 -3.80 -13.43 -9.62
N LEU A 100 -4.50 -13.96 -8.61
CA LEU A 100 -4.03 -13.89 -7.22
C LEU A 100 -2.75 -14.68 -6.98
N SER A 101 -2.58 -15.82 -7.65
CA SER A 101 -1.49 -16.76 -7.40
C SER A 101 -0.50 -16.87 -8.56
N LYS A 102 -0.77 -16.19 -9.68
CA LYS A 102 0.12 -16.17 -10.84
C LYS A 102 0.90 -14.85 -10.92
N PRO A 103 2.23 -14.89 -11.09
CA PRO A 103 3.04 -13.70 -11.27
C PRO A 103 2.68 -13.01 -12.60
N SER A 104 2.53 -11.68 -12.58
CA SER A 104 2.35 -10.89 -13.79
C SER A 104 3.70 -10.60 -14.46
N ALA A 105 3.69 -10.14 -15.71
CA ALA A 105 4.91 -9.73 -16.41
C ALA A 105 5.67 -8.61 -15.69
N ARG A 106 4.98 -7.76 -14.91
CA ARG A 106 5.60 -6.71 -14.10
C ARG A 106 6.48 -7.28 -12.98
N ALA A 107 6.18 -8.47 -12.47
CA ALA A 107 7.05 -9.13 -11.49
C ALA A 107 8.46 -9.41 -12.07
N SER A 108 8.57 -9.66 -13.39
CA SER A 108 9.84 -9.91 -14.06
C SER A 108 10.72 -8.67 -14.23
N PHE A 109 10.21 -7.46 -13.96
CA PHE A 109 11.01 -6.23 -13.99
C PHE A 109 11.94 -6.09 -12.79
N MET A 110 11.63 -6.81 -11.72
CA MET A 110 12.53 -6.96 -10.58
C MET A 110 13.45 -8.15 -10.80
N ASP A 111 14.71 -8.00 -10.40
CA ASP A 111 15.65 -9.12 -10.40
C ASP A 111 15.09 -10.28 -9.56
N ASN A 112 15.06 -11.47 -10.15
CA ASN A 112 14.48 -12.67 -9.58
C ASN A 112 13.00 -12.54 -9.12
N GLY A 113 12.25 -11.55 -9.63
CA GLY A 113 10.95 -11.16 -9.06
C GLY A 113 9.85 -12.22 -9.15
N VAL A 114 9.85 -13.06 -10.19
CA VAL A 114 8.91 -14.19 -10.33
C VAL A 114 9.10 -15.20 -9.19
N ASN A 115 10.33 -15.61 -8.92
CA ASN A 115 10.63 -16.55 -7.84
C ASN A 115 10.34 -15.93 -6.46
N LEU A 116 10.63 -14.63 -6.29
CA LEU A 116 10.29 -13.92 -5.06
C LEU A 116 8.77 -13.83 -4.85
N PHE A 117 7.99 -13.62 -5.90
CA PHE A 117 6.52 -13.61 -5.85
C PHE A 117 5.96 -14.98 -5.42
N GLU A 118 6.48 -16.07 -6.01
CA GLU A 118 6.06 -17.43 -5.65
C GLU A 118 6.42 -17.76 -4.20
N ALA A 119 7.64 -17.42 -3.79
CA ALA A 119 8.09 -17.59 -2.41
C ALA A 119 7.25 -16.79 -1.42
N ASP A 120 6.93 -15.52 -1.73
CA ASP A 120 6.06 -14.67 -0.90
C ASP A 120 4.65 -15.27 -0.78
N THR A 121 4.07 -15.72 -1.89
CA THR A 121 2.74 -16.33 -1.91
C THR A 121 2.70 -17.60 -1.05
N GLN A 122 3.69 -18.50 -1.19
CA GLN A 122 3.77 -19.73 -0.39
C GLN A 122 4.03 -19.44 1.10
N LYS A 123 4.90 -18.46 1.39
CA LYS A 123 5.19 -17.98 2.74
C LYS A 123 3.91 -17.53 3.44
N TRP A 124 3.11 -16.67 2.79
CA TRP A 124 1.91 -16.11 3.41
C TRP A 124 0.79 -17.12 3.62
N VAL A 125 0.61 -18.09 2.73
CA VAL A 125 -0.34 -19.20 2.96
C VAL A 125 -0.03 -19.94 4.27
N LYS A 126 1.25 -20.24 4.53
CA LYS A 126 1.68 -20.90 5.77
C LYS A 126 1.48 -20.02 7.00
N ARG A 127 1.92 -18.75 6.92
CA ARG A 127 1.85 -17.78 8.03
C ARG A 127 0.41 -17.46 8.44
N VAL A 128 -0.47 -17.17 7.48
CA VAL A 128 -1.90 -16.91 7.74
C VAL A 128 -2.56 -18.12 8.40
N SER A 129 -2.24 -19.33 7.93
CA SER A 129 -2.70 -20.56 8.56
C SER A 129 -2.26 -20.66 10.02
N TYR A 130 -1.00 -20.37 10.33
CA TYR A 130 -0.47 -20.40 11.69
C TYR A 130 -1.14 -19.34 12.59
N TYR A 131 -1.32 -18.12 12.09
CA TYR A 131 -2.01 -17.05 12.82
C TYR A 131 -3.43 -17.46 13.22
N LYS A 132 -4.19 -18.06 12.29
CA LYS A 132 -5.55 -18.53 12.55
C LYS A 132 -5.60 -19.73 13.50
N ARG A 133 -4.81 -20.76 13.21
CA ARG A 133 -4.94 -22.08 13.87
C ARG A 133 -4.19 -22.17 15.19
N SER A 134 -2.98 -21.63 15.25
CA SER A 134 -2.08 -21.80 16.40
C SER A 134 -2.10 -20.60 17.33
N LEU A 135 -2.22 -19.39 16.78
CA LEU A 135 -2.23 -18.16 17.59
C LEU A 135 -3.62 -17.64 17.91
N GLY A 136 -4.67 -18.25 17.34
CA GLY A 136 -6.06 -17.92 17.64
C GLY A 136 -6.52 -16.54 17.14
N VAL A 137 -5.78 -15.92 16.22
CA VAL A 137 -6.17 -14.65 15.58
C VAL A 137 -7.48 -14.88 14.84
N LYS A 138 -8.49 -14.04 15.11
CA LYS A 138 -9.86 -14.19 14.57
C LYS A 138 -10.01 -13.81 13.09
N LEU A 139 -8.93 -13.94 12.33
CA LEU A 139 -8.85 -13.61 10.91
C LEU A 139 -9.72 -14.58 10.10
N GLY A 140 -10.57 -14.03 9.24
CA GLY A 140 -11.58 -14.79 8.48
C GLY A 140 -12.87 -15.08 9.24
N THR A 141 -13.05 -14.50 10.43
CA THR A 141 -14.34 -14.49 11.14
C THR A 141 -15.05 -13.15 10.97
N ALA A 142 -16.31 -13.04 11.37
CA ALA A 142 -17.07 -11.78 11.31
C ALA A 142 -16.49 -10.65 12.20
N LEU A 143 -15.55 -10.96 13.11
CA LEU A 143 -14.93 -9.99 14.01
C LEU A 143 -13.86 -9.13 13.32
N ILE A 144 -13.24 -9.63 12.25
CA ILE A 144 -12.21 -8.91 11.50
C ILE A 144 -12.68 -8.78 10.07
N ARG A 145 -12.91 -7.55 9.61
CA ARG A 145 -13.34 -7.25 8.23
C ARG A 145 -12.35 -6.35 7.51
N ASN A 146 -11.74 -5.41 8.24
CA ASN A 146 -10.83 -4.42 7.69
C ASN A 146 -9.41 -4.71 8.17
N VAL A 147 -8.54 -5.14 7.26
CA VAL A 147 -7.14 -5.46 7.56
C VAL A 147 -6.23 -4.44 6.91
N MET A 148 -5.18 -4.00 7.61
CA MET A 148 -4.08 -3.24 7.03
C MET A 148 -2.81 -4.08 7.10
N ASP A 149 -2.18 -4.31 5.95
CA ASP A 149 -0.85 -4.91 5.88
C ASP A 149 0.18 -3.80 5.64
N MET A 150 0.95 -3.47 6.68
CA MET A 150 1.87 -2.33 6.68
C MET A 150 3.09 -2.54 5.77
N ASN A 151 3.39 -3.79 5.40
CA ASN A 151 4.55 -4.14 4.59
C ASN A 151 4.22 -5.25 3.59
N ALA A 152 3.34 -4.93 2.63
CA ALA A 152 2.69 -5.93 1.80
C ALA A 152 3.61 -6.62 0.79
N PHE A 153 4.72 -5.99 0.39
CA PHE A 153 5.59 -6.46 -0.68
C PHE A 153 4.76 -6.84 -1.94
N PHE A 154 4.55 -8.11 -2.26
CA PHE A 154 3.69 -8.52 -3.39
C PHE A 154 2.19 -8.67 -3.06
N GLY A 155 1.77 -8.39 -1.83
CA GLY A 155 0.40 -8.57 -1.35
C GLY A 155 0.05 -10.02 -1.00
N GLY A 156 1.05 -10.83 -0.62
CA GLY A 156 0.84 -12.26 -0.35
C GLY A 156 -0.09 -12.53 0.83
N LEU A 157 -0.10 -11.68 1.86
CA LEU A 157 -1.06 -11.79 2.96
C LEU A 157 -2.49 -11.64 2.45
N ALA A 158 -2.76 -10.58 1.69
CA ALA A 158 -4.08 -10.32 1.11
C ALA A 158 -4.55 -11.44 0.18
N ALA A 159 -3.64 -12.00 -0.62
CA ALA A 159 -3.98 -13.15 -1.46
C ALA A 159 -4.29 -14.41 -0.64
N ALA A 160 -3.57 -14.65 0.46
CA ALA A 160 -3.80 -15.79 1.34
C ALA A 160 -5.14 -15.72 2.12
N VAL A 161 -5.71 -14.52 2.27
CA VAL A 161 -7.04 -14.31 2.89
C VAL A 161 -8.13 -13.94 1.89
N ALA A 162 -7.88 -14.06 0.58
CA ALA A 162 -8.83 -13.60 -0.44
C ALA A 162 -10.17 -14.36 -0.44
N SER A 163 -10.22 -15.56 0.14
CA SER A 163 -11.45 -16.34 0.33
C SER A 163 -12.22 -15.97 1.60
N ASP A 164 -11.61 -15.21 2.51
CA ASP A 164 -12.23 -14.77 3.75
C ASP A 164 -13.11 -13.53 3.49
N PRO A 165 -14.12 -13.25 4.35
CA PRO A 165 -14.96 -12.05 4.23
C PRO A 165 -14.23 -10.79 4.76
N VAL A 166 -12.99 -10.58 4.32
CA VAL A 166 -12.13 -9.46 4.73
C VAL A 166 -11.64 -8.70 3.51
N TRP A 167 -11.37 -7.42 3.68
CA TRP A 167 -10.59 -6.66 2.72
C TRP A 167 -9.27 -6.23 3.35
N VAL A 168 -8.23 -6.15 2.52
CA VAL A 168 -6.88 -5.81 2.97
C VAL A 168 -6.40 -4.56 2.25
N MET A 169 -6.04 -3.52 3.00
CA MET A 169 -5.23 -2.42 2.50
C MET A 169 -3.77 -2.85 2.47
N ASN A 170 -3.21 -3.06 1.29
CA ASN A 170 -1.80 -3.41 1.14
C ASN A 170 -0.95 -2.13 1.09
N VAL A 171 -0.04 -1.96 2.03
CA VAL A 171 0.86 -0.80 2.04
C VAL A 171 2.25 -1.24 1.61
N VAL A 172 2.78 -0.59 0.58
CA VAL A 172 4.16 -0.74 0.13
C VAL A 172 4.97 0.43 0.71
N PRO A 173 5.94 0.19 1.60
CA PRO A 173 6.69 1.28 2.20
C PRO A 173 7.54 2.05 1.16
N ALA A 174 7.60 3.37 1.30
CA ALA A 174 8.25 4.29 0.35
C ALA A 174 9.74 3.98 0.03
N LYS A 175 10.44 3.27 0.92
CA LYS A 175 11.86 2.90 0.77
C LYS A 175 12.06 1.41 0.43
N LYS A 176 11.00 0.70 0.05
CA LYS A 176 11.02 -0.70 -0.38
C LYS A 176 10.89 -0.80 -1.91
N PRO A 177 11.13 -1.97 -2.51
CA PRO A 177 10.93 -2.16 -3.95
C PRO A 177 9.52 -1.77 -4.40
N LEU A 178 9.41 -1.22 -5.61
CA LEU A 178 8.17 -0.69 -6.18
C LEU A 178 7.25 -1.82 -6.66
N THR A 179 6.60 -2.50 -5.72
CA THR A 179 5.78 -3.68 -5.98
C THR A 179 4.29 -3.39 -6.12
N LEU A 180 3.87 -2.12 -5.97
CA LEU A 180 2.44 -1.76 -5.96
C LEU A 180 1.74 -2.10 -7.29
N GLY A 181 2.44 -1.96 -8.41
CA GLY A 181 1.90 -2.41 -9.70
C GLY A 181 1.60 -3.92 -9.71
N VAL A 182 2.46 -4.75 -9.12
CA VAL A 182 2.23 -6.21 -9.04
C VAL A 182 1.01 -6.51 -8.16
N ILE A 183 0.83 -5.79 -7.06
CA ILE A 183 -0.38 -5.88 -6.22
C ILE A 183 -1.65 -5.59 -7.04
N TYR A 184 -1.63 -4.55 -7.87
CA TYR A 184 -2.76 -4.24 -8.75
C TYR A 184 -3.01 -5.30 -9.82
N ASP A 185 -1.96 -5.90 -10.38
CA ASP A 185 -2.10 -6.99 -11.34
C ASP A 185 -2.73 -8.24 -10.71
N ARG A 186 -2.50 -8.50 -9.41
CA ARG A 186 -3.24 -9.53 -8.64
C ARG A 186 -4.72 -9.17 -8.43
N GLY A 187 -5.13 -7.94 -8.72
CA GLY A 187 -6.47 -7.44 -8.47
C GLY A 187 -6.72 -7.00 -7.03
N LEU A 188 -5.67 -6.75 -6.28
CA LEU A 188 -5.72 -6.27 -4.90
C LEU A 188 -5.63 -4.73 -4.88
N ILE A 189 -5.99 -4.13 -3.76
CA ILE A 189 -5.83 -2.68 -3.55
C ILE A 189 -4.62 -2.40 -2.67
N GLY A 190 -3.99 -1.25 -2.86
CA GLY A 190 -2.86 -0.84 -2.05
C GLY A 190 -2.43 0.59 -2.27
N VAL A 191 -1.45 1.03 -1.49
CA VAL A 191 -0.88 2.38 -1.55
C VAL A 191 0.61 2.36 -1.21
N TYR A 192 1.34 3.38 -1.68
CA TYR A 192 2.64 3.71 -1.12
C TYR A 192 2.49 4.57 0.13
N HIS A 193 3.35 4.37 1.12
CA HIS A 193 3.36 5.21 2.32
C HIS A 193 4.72 5.17 3.04
N ASP A 194 5.09 6.25 3.73
CA ASP A 194 6.19 6.25 4.70
C ASP A 194 5.62 6.23 6.13
N TRP A 195 5.90 5.16 6.87
CA TRP A 195 5.41 4.99 8.24
C TRP A 195 6.05 5.94 9.28
N CYS A 196 7.05 6.72 8.89
CA CYS A 196 7.52 7.86 9.70
C CYS A 196 6.65 9.11 9.51
N GLU A 197 5.61 9.03 8.68
CA GLU A 197 4.58 10.05 8.49
C GLU A 197 3.21 9.49 8.90
N PRO A 198 2.25 10.34 9.30
CA PRO A 198 0.90 9.89 9.62
C PRO A 198 0.16 9.37 8.37
N PHE A 199 -0.52 8.24 8.50
CA PHE A 199 -1.28 7.63 7.41
C PHE A 199 -2.58 8.39 7.16
N SER A 200 -2.88 8.70 5.89
CA SER A 200 -4.09 9.44 5.49
C SER A 200 -5.34 8.56 5.58
N THR A 201 -5.81 8.31 6.80
CA THR A 201 -7.02 7.54 7.10
C THR A 201 -7.69 8.07 8.37
N TYR A 202 -9.00 7.84 8.48
CA TYR A 202 -9.74 8.17 9.69
C TYR A 202 -9.25 7.30 10.86
N PRO A 203 -9.20 7.85 12.09
CA PRO A 203 -8.94 7.06 13.28
C PRO A 203 -9.93 5.89 13.38
N ARG A 204 -9.49 4.75 13.93
CA ARG A 204 -10.35 3.56 14.17
C ARG A 204 -10.98 3.01 12.88
N THR A 205 -10.19 2.88 11.83
CA THR A 205 -10.64 2.33 10.54
C THR A 205 -10.51 0.80 10.49
N TYR A 206 -9.41 0.25 11.03
CA TYR A 206 -9.05 -1.15 10.85
C TYR A 206 -9.35 -2.01 12.09
N ASP A 207 -9.76 -3.26 11.86
CA ASP A 207 -9.98 -4.26 12.92
C ASP A 207 -8.66 -5.01 13.22
N LEU A 208 -7.81 -5.18 12.19
CA LEU A 208 -6.50 -5.79 12.33
C LEU A 208 -5.43 -4.99 11.58
N ILE A 209 -4.27 -4.78 12.23
CA ILE A 209 -3.06 -4.25 11.59
C ILE A 209 -1.98 -5.33 11.65
N HIS A 210 -1.34 -5.56 10.53
CA HIS A 210 -0.27 -6.54 10.40
C HIS A 210 1.03 -5.84 9.99
N ALA A 211 2.14 -6.19 10.64
CA ALA A 211 3.47 -5.65 10.34
C ALA A 211 4.53 -6.77 10.33
N ASP A 212 4.97 -7.17 9.14
CA ASP A 212 6.14 -8.05 8.94
C ASP A 212 7.41 -7.20 8.87
N GLY A 213 8.30 -7.34 9.84
CA GLY A 213 9.55 -6.58 9.92
C GLY A 213 9.32 -5.09 10.22
N ILE A 214 8.61 -4.77 11.30
CA ILE A 214 8.29 -3.39 11.70
C ILE A 214 9.55 -2.52 11.86
N ASN A 215 10.68 -3.09 12.30
CA ASN A 215 11.93 -2.34 12.42
C ASN A 215 12.47 -1.89 11.06
N SER A 216 12.19 -2.66 10.00
CA SER A 216 12.55 -2.31 8.63
C SER A 216 11.70 -1.17 8.06
N LEU A 217 10.58 -0.83 8.71
CA LEU A 217 9.76 0.33 8.35
C LEU A 217 10.34 1.62 8.90
N ILE A 218 11.07 1.57 10.01
CA ILE A 218 11.66 2.76 10.66
C ILE A 218 13.15 2.91 10.41
N SER A 219 13.80 1.93 9.80
CA SER A 219 15.22 1.96 9.49
C SER A 219 15.48 2.41 8.06
N ASP A 220 16.54 3.19 7.83
CA ASP A 220 16.99 3.53 6.49
C ASP A 220 17.74 2.32 5.88
N PRO A 221 17.32 1.81 4.72
CA PRO A 221 17.88 0.59 4.16
C PRO A 221 19.34 0.73 3.70
N LYS A 222 19.83 1.96 3.47
CA LYS A 222 21.20 2.21 3.00
C LYS A 222 22.19 2.41 4.15
N SER A 223 21.79 3.20 5.15
CA SER A 223 22.65 3.58 6.27
C SER A 223 22.42 2.76 7.54
N GLY A 224 21.32 2.01 7.61
CA GLY A 224 20.92 1.26 8.81
C GLY A 224 20.49 2.14 9.99
N LYS A 225 20.45 3.47 9.81
CA LYS A 225 20.06 4.41 10.85
C LYS A 225 18.55 4.46 11.01
N THR A 226 18.09 4.62 12.25
CA THR A 226 16.70 4.88 12.57
C THR A 226 16.26 6.23 11.99
N ARG A 227 15.11 6.24 11.29
CA ARG A 227 14.48 7.41 10.66
C ARG A 227 13.46 8.07 11.58
N CYS A 228 12.72 7.26 12.34
CA CYS A 228 11.75 7.68 13.34
C CYS A 228 11.65 6.63 14.46
N ASP A 229 11.05 6.99 15.60
CA ASP A 229 10.96 6.07 16.74
C ASP A 229 9.90 4.98 16.49
N LEU A 230 10.17 3.76 16.99
CA LEU A 230 9.17 2.68 17.01
C LEU A 230 7.91 3.09 17.79
N PHE A 231 8.10 3.92 18.82
CA PHE A 231 7.02 4.50 19.60
C PHE A 231 6.03 5.27 18.71
N ASP A 232 6.53 6.12 17.80
CA ASP A 232 5.70 6.94 16.92
C ASP A 232 4.88 6.07 15.95
N VAL A 233 5.48 5.00 15.42
CA VAL A 233 4.78 4.06 14.53
C VAL A 233 3.68 3.30 15.28
N ILE A 234 3.94 2.82 16.49
CA ILE A 234 2.92 2.11 17.28
C ILE A 234 1.81 3.07 17.74
N LEU A 235 2.12 4.34 18.01
CA LEU A 235 1.10 5.37 18.24
C LEU A 235 0.22 5.60 17.01
N GLU A 236 0.81 5.61 15.81
CA GLU A 236 0.04 5.70 14.57
C GLU A 236 -0.84 4.46 14.36
N MET A 237 -0.32 3.26 14.69
CA MET A 237 -1.13 2.04 14.73
C MET A 237 -2.29 2.18 15.73
N ASP A 238 -2.06 2.78 16.91
CA ASP A 238 -3.13 3.04 17.88
C ASP A 238 -4.20 3.98 17.35
N ARG A 239 -3.81 5.06 16.66
CA ARG A 239 -4.76 5.99 16.06
C ARG A 239 -5.69 5.28 15.06
N ILE A 240 -5.16 4.42 14.20
CA ILE A 240 -5.91 3.79 13.10
C ILE A 240 -6.63 2.50 13.50
N LEU A 241 -6.20 1.82 14.56
CA LEU A 241 -6.83 0.60 15.06
C LEU A 241 -8.13 0.90 15.82
N ARG A 242 -9.18 0.12 15.54
CA ARG A 242 -10.44 0.17 16.29
C ARG A 242 -10.22 -0.27 17.74
N PRO A 243 -11.06 0.20 18.69
CA PRO A 243 -11.07 -0.42 20.01
C PRO A 243 -11.32 -1.92 19.90
N GLU A 244 -10.66 -2.71 20.74
CA GLU A 244 -10.66 -4.18 20.68
C GLU A 244 -10.03 -4.78 19.41
N GLY A 245 -9.49 -3.94 18.53
CA GLY A 245 -8.72 -4.38 17.37
C GLY A 245 -7.39 -5.01 17.76
N THR A 246 -6.84 -5.81 16.85
CA THR A 246 -5.61 -6.59 17.07
C THR A 246 -4.48 -6.12 16.16
N ALA A 247 -3.29 -5.94 16.72
CA ALA A 247 -2.05 -5.80 15.98
C ALA A 247 -1.28 -7.11 16.00
N VAL A 248 -0.82 -7.57 14.84
CA VAL A 248 0.08 -8.73 14.69
C VAL A 248 1.40 -8.21 14.15
N ILE A 249 2.44 -8.24 14.99
CA ILE A 249 3.77 -7.70 14.67
C ILE A 249 4.76 -8.86 14.69
N ARG A 250 5.54 -9.01 13.63
CA ARG A 250 6.57 -10.05 13.51
C ARG A 250 7.92 -9.40 13.26
N ASP A 251 8.91 -9.72 14.08
CA ASP A 251 10.28 -9.21 13.94
C ASP A 251 11.26 -10.04 14.79
N SER A 252 12.52 -9.62 14.83
CA SER A 252 13.54 -10.12 15.75
C SER A 252 13.12 -10.00 17.23
N PRO A 253 13.63 -10.87 18.12
CA PRO A 253 13.29 -10.84 19.54
C PRO A 253 13.51 -9.48 20.22
N ASP A 254 14.61 -8.79 19.90
CA ASP A 254 14.95 -7.49 20.49
C ASP A 254 13.95 -6.39 20.10
N VAL A 255 13.50 -6.39 18.85
CA VAL A 255 12.48 -5.46 18.36
C VAL A 255 11.13 -5.77 19.00
N ILE A 256 10.77 -7.05 19.10
CA ILE A 256 9.52 -7.46 19.75
C ILE A 256 9.49 -7.07 21.22
N ASN A 257 10.61 -7.21 21.95
CA ASN A 257 10.70 -6.75 23.34
C ASN A 257 10.44 -5.25 23.48
N LYS A 258 11.00 -4.42 22.58
CA LYS A 258 10.73 -2.98 22.54
C LYS A 258 9.26 -2.68 22.19
N ALA A 259 8.70 -3.38 21.19
CA ALA A 259 7.31 -3.22 20.79
C ALA A 259 6.34 -3.57 21.94
N VAL A 260 6.65 -4.59 22.74
CA VAL A 260 5.88 -4.94 23.95
C VAL A 260 5.89 -3.79 24.97
N GLN A 261 7.05 -3.20 25.25
CA GLN A 261 7.16 -2.08 26.19
C GLN A 261 6.31 -0.89 25.75
N VAL A 262 6.38 -0.53 24.46
CA VAL A 262 5.57 0.53 23.89
C VAL A 262 4.08 0.19 23.96
N ALA A 263 3.68 -0.98 23.48
CA ALA A 263 2.28 -1.42 23.48
C ALA A 263 1.67 -1.39 24.89
N GLN A 264 2.41 -1.84 25.91
CA GLN A 264 1.97 -1.81 27.31
C GLN A 264 1.88 -0.38 27.86
N SER A 265 2.77 0.53 27.44
CA SER A 265 2.72 1.94 27.86
C SER A 265 1.46 2.66 27.36
N ILE A 266 0.97 2.28 26.17
CA ILE A 266 -0.33 2.71 25.62
C ILE A 266 -1.47 1.75 25.99
N ARG A 267 -1.20 0.87 26.97
CA ARG A 267 -2.16 0.00 27.65
C ARG A 267 -2.85 -1.03 26.74
N TRP A 268 -2.18 -1.47 25.68
CA TRP A 268 -2.57 -2.67 24.95
C TRP A 268 -2.23 -3.93 25.74
N THR A 269 -3.04 -4.98 25.58
CA THR A 269 -2.70 -6.31 26.12
C THR A 269 -1.82 -7.04 25.13
N THR A 270 -0.71 -7.61 25.59
CA THR A 270 0.32 -8.22 24.73
C THR A 270 0.50 -9.70 24.98
N GLN A 271 0.67 -10.49 23.93
CA GLN A 271 1.06 -11.90 23.96
C GLN A 271 2.20 -12.11 22.97
N VAL A 272 3.29 -12.74 23.41
CA VAL A 272 4.45 -13.03 22.55
C VAL A 272 4.49 -14.53 22.28
N HIS A 273 4.66 -14.87 21.01
CA HIS A 273 4.68 -16.24 20.51
C HIS A 273 5.93 -16.49 19.67
N ASP A 274 6.30 -17.75 19.57
CA ASP A 274 7.30 -18.22 18.61
C ASP A 274 6.79 -18.14 17.16
N SER A 275 7.73 -18.13 16.21
CA SER A 275 7.42 -18.30 14.79
C SER A 275 6.96 -19.74 14.48
N GLU A 276 6.58 -20.01 13.22
CA GLU A 276 6.16 -21.36 12.84
C GLU A 276 7.31 -22.37 13.11
N PRO A 277 7.08 -23.50 13.81
CA PRO A 277 8.15 -24.43 14.18
C PRO A 277 9.00 -24.93 13.00
N GLU A 278 8.37 -25.06 11.82
CA GLU A 278 9.01 -25.54 10.59
C GLU A 278 9.86 -24.47 9.89
N SER A 279 9.77 -23.19 10.28
CA SER A 279 10.48 -22.12 9.58
C SER A 279 11.94 -21.98 10.01
N GLY A 280 12.36 -22.59 11.12
CA GLY A 280 13.70 -22.43 11.70
C GLY A 280 14.07 -20.98 12.03
N SER A 281 13.07 -20.09 12.13
CA SER A 281 13.27 -18.65 12.26
C SER A 281 13.40 -18.27 13.74
N ALA A 282 14.39 -17.44 14.06
CA ALA A 282 14.52 -16.85 15.40
C ALA A 282 13.55 -15.68 15.65
N GLU A 283 12.69 -15.35 14.68
CA GLU A 283 11.66 -14.31 14.82
C GLU A 283 10.64 -14.65 15.92
N LYS A 284 10.10 -13.61 16.53
CA LYS A 284 8.99 -13.67 17.47
C LYS A 284 7.79 -12.94 16.89
N ILE A 285 6.60 -13.30 17.37
CA ILE A 285 5.34 -12.68 16.96
C ILE A 285 4.70 -12.07 18.20
N LEU A 286 4.44 -10.77 18.16
CA LEU A 286 3.62 -10.06 19.13
C LEU A 286 2.19 -9.98 18.60
N ILE A 287 1.25 -10.51 19.39
CA ILE A 287 -0.17 -10.24 19.26
C ILE A 287 -0.53 -9.23 20.35
N ALA A 288 -0.90 -8.03 19.93
CA ALA A 288 -1.32 -6.99 20.84
C ALA A 288 -2.78 -6.61 20.56
N THR A 289 -3.59 -6.48 21.60
CA THR A 289 -5.01 -6.10 21.47
C THR A 289 -5.23 -4.76 22.16
N LYS A 290 -5.83 -3.83 21.42
CA LYS A 290 -6.19 -2.52 21.92
C LYS A 290 -7.36 -2.64 22.89
N THR A 291 -7.19 -2.14 24.09
CA THR A 291 -8.23 -2.14 25.12
C THR A 291 -9.26 -1.04 24.87
N PHE A 292 -10.53 -1.34 25.13
CA PHE A 292 -11.59 -0.34 25.06
C PHE A 292 -11.66 0.46 26.37
N TRP A 293 -11.36 1.75 26.28
CA TRP A 293 -11.47 2.67 27.41
C TRP A 293 -12.90 3.18 27.56
N LYS A 294 -13.54 2.86 28.68
CA LYS A 294 -14.67 3.64 29.19
C LYS A 294 -14.10 4.62 30.21
N LEU A 295 -14.32 5.92 30.02
CA LEU A 295 -14.08 6.88 31.10
C LEU A 295 -14.98 6.47 32.27
N PRO A 296 -14.46 6.41 33.51
CA PRO A 296 -15.31 6.22 34.67
C PRO A 296 -16.40 7.30 34.63
N LEU A 297 -17.67 6.89 34.63
CA LEU A 297 -18.77 7.82 34.86
C LEU A 297 -18.54 8.38 36.26
N THR A 298 -18.13 9.64 36.35
CA THR A 298 -18.09 10.36 37.62
C THR A 298 -19.52 10.42 38.13
N SER A 299 -19.84 9.64 39.16
CA SER A 299 -21.06 9.82 39.95
C SER A 299 -20.97 11.19 40.62
N GLY A 300 -21.73 12.15 40.08
CA GLY A 300 -21.94 13.46 40.70
C GLY A 300 -22.86 13.40 41.90
#